data_AF-A0A1G4JNQ8-F1
#
_entry.id   AF-A0A1G4JNQ8-F1
#
_cell.length_a   1.000
_cell.length_b   1.000
_cell.length_c   1.000
_cell.angle_alpha   90.00
_cell.angle_beta   90.00
_cell.angle_gamma   90.00
#
_symmetry.space_group_name_H-M   'P 1'
#
loop_
_entity.id
_entity.type
_entity.pdbx_description
1 polymer ?
#
loop_
_entity_poly.entity_id
_entity_poly.type
_entity_poly.pdbx_seq_one_letter_code
_entity_poly.pdbx_strand_id
1 'polypeptide(L)'
;MVIGRSILHTTIIIGLALALFAKPGRCMEMDNSDEYTRPEIVDAGPKTFHWLCTMGLLLILPSVATALSFADKLGLSLFLQFVSAVYAMIEAVVLRFPDADGIENRTSRGTAWFLMALLSCTLFLGSLASGTGALIRNKRLQSFVTYTGEYKLRTLHKVFSMAAVLTGWVKTCLAPVAMFGFCRDAHTGQCIAHGIMGSAFVLYGFVYSMVLVLPWIRNNQGKYSQDRIDSWVMCAWGIVNTFTEHRWGREGWGHGDYQHTAMGIIWWAGGLLGIFLSRNGKRTFVPSLLIIFTGWAMSEHSQHLIISTKVHALFGYVLMAGGAFRIIEISFLLRDRRSDGGIMSFQYLAPFCLVCSGILFMSANEEQLILVVRLGADHSAYSLVVISAAFMTYLWIIMALELYLRLASGSEKSPLNDYRASDVTEFELDNIGDVDRELEART
;
A
#
# COMPACT_ATOMS: atom_id res chain seq x y z
N MET A 1 -34.68 -27.69 -8.37
CA MET A 1 -33.59 -27.38 -9.31
C MET A 1 -32.59 -26.32 -8.79
N VAL A 2 -32.97 -25.43 -7.86
CA VAL A 2 -32.06 -24.39 -7.30
C VAL A 2 -31.04 -24.96 -6.30
N ILE A 3 -31.43 -25.96 -5.49
CA ILE A 3 -30.57 -26.59 -4.48
C ILE A 3 -29.42 -27.40 -5.11
N GLY A 4 -29.69 -28.12 -6.21
CA GLY A 4 -28.67 -28.91 -6.92
C GLY A 4 -27.58 -28.07 -7.60
N ARG A 5 -27.91 -26.85 -8.06
CA ARG A 5 -26.90 -25.92 -8.57
C ARG A 5 -26.00 -25.42 -7.44
N SER A 6 -26.54 -25.05 -6.28
CA SER A 6 -25.74 -24.59 -5.14
C SER A 6 -24.73 -25.65 -4.68
N ILE A 7 -25.14 -26.92 -4.59
CA ILE A 7 -24.27 -28.02 -4.18
C ILE A 7 -23.14 -28.25 -5.20
N LEU A 8 -23.46 -28.25 -6.50
CA LEU A 8 -22.45 -28.42 -7.55
C LEU A 8 -21.39 -27.30 -7.54
N HIS A 9 -21.79 -26.05 -7.27
CA HIS A 9 -20.87 -24.93 -7.19
C HIS A 9 -19.96 -25.03 -5.96
N THR A 10 -20.50 -25.40 -4.81
CA THR A 10 -19.71 -25.62 -3.59
C THR A 10 -18.73 -26.79 -3.77
N THR A 11 -19.15 -27.88 -4.41
CA THR A 11 -18.29 -29.05 -4.65
C THR A 11 -17.18 -28.75 -5.64
N ILE A 12 -17.42 -27.93 -6.67
CA ILE A 12 -16.37 -27.51 -7.62
C ILE A 12 -15.34 -26.59 -6.92
N ILE A 13 -15.80 -25.67 -6.08
CA ILE A 13 -14.93 -24.76 -5.33
C ILE A 13 -14.07 -25.54 -4.32
N ILE A 14 -14.67 -26.47 -3.58
CA ILE A 14 -13.96 -27.36 -2.64
C ILE A 14 -13.01 -28.29 -3.40
N GLY A 15 -13.41 -28.83 -4.55
CA GLY A 15 -12.58 -29.69 -5.40
C GLY A 15 -11.36 -28.97 -5.99
N LEU A 16 -11.53 -27.73 -6.47
CA LEU A 16 -10.42 -26.89 -6.94
C LEU A 16 -9.50 -26.48 -5.78
N ALA A 17 -10.06 -26.15 -4.62
CA ALA A 17 -9.27 -25.83 -3.44
C ALA A 17 -8.44 -27.04 -2.98
N LEU A 18 -9.05 -28.23 -2.84
CA LEU A 18 -8.35 -29.45 -2.44
C LEU A 18 -7.30 -29.90 -3.47
N ALA A 19 -7.56 -29.75 -4.77
CA ALA A 19 -6.61 -30.09 -5.82
C ALA A 19 -5.37 -29.18 -5.83
N LEU A 20 -5.50 -27.92 -5.39
CA LEU A 20 -4.37 -26.99 -5.26
C LEU A 20 -3.45 -27.34 -4.06
N PHE A 21 -3.95 -28.03 -3.04
CA PHE A 21 -3.18 -28.41 -1.84
C PHE A 21 -2.69 -29.86 -1.82
N ALA A 22 -3.14 -30.69 -2.76
CA ALA A 22 -2.72 -32.09 -2.86
C ALA A 22 -1.37 -32.23 -3.62
N LYS A 23 -0.25 -31.87 -2.99
CA LYS A 23 1.07 -32.42 -3.35
C LYS A 23 1.44 -33.53 -2.36
N PRO A 24 1.94 -34.69 -2.81
CA PRO A 24 2.44 -35.73 -1.90
C PRO A 24 3.58 -35.17 -1.05
N GLY A 25 3.60 -35.53 0.23
CA GLY A 25 4.55 -35.01 1.22
C GLY A 25 5.99 -35.12 0.75
N ARG A 26 6.57 -34.00 0.30
CA ARG A 26 8.02 -33.86 0.17
C ARG A 26 8.60 -33.96 1.59
N CYS A 27 9.67 -34.75 1.74
CA CYS A 27 10.44 -34.79 2.98
C CYS A 27 10.68 -33.36 3.48
N MET A 28 10.54 -33.14 4.80
CA MET A 28 10.79 -31.85 5.43
C MET A 28 12.29 -31.57 5.46
N GLU A 29 12.87 -31.38 4.28
CA GLU A 29 14.27 -31.02 4.12
C GLU A 29 14.50 -29.66 4.81
N MET A 30 15.54 -29.55 5.60
CA MET A 30 15.88 -28.35 6.36
C MET A 30 17.32 -27.96 6.04
N ASP A 31 17.61 -26.67 6.13
CA ASP A 31 18.98 -26.18 5.97
C ASP A 31 19.89 -26.80 7.04
N ASN A 32 21.13 -27.11 6.65
CA ASN A 32 22.14 -27.49 7.63
C ASN A 32 22.43 -26.26 8.52
N SER A 33 22.28 -26.42 9.83
CA SER A 33 22.45 -25.34 10.81
C SER A 33 23.75 -25.45 11.62
N ASP A 34 24.58 -26.46 11.35
CA ASP A 34 25.79 -26.75 12.13
C ASP A 34 26.83 -25.61 12.09
N GLU A 35 26.83 -24.81 11.02
CA GLU A 35 27.71 -23.64 10.86
C GLU A 35 27.16 -22.34 11.47
N TYR A 36 25.87 -22.33 11.87
CA TYR A 36 25.17 -21.12 12.29
C TYR A 36 25.09 -20.99 13.82
N THR A 37 25.89 -20.10 14.38
CA THR A 37 25.84 -19.79 15.82
C THR A 37 24.73 -18.79 16.14
N ARG A 38 24.16 -18.88 17.34
CA ARG A 38 23.13 -17.93 17.80
C ARG A 38 23.65 -16.49 17.73
N PRO A 39 22.87 -15.52 17.22
CA PRO A 39 23.30 -14.13 17.15
C PRO A 39 23.45 -13.51 18.54
N GLU A 40 24.47 -12.67 18.70
CA GLU A 40 24.57 -11.75 19.82
C GLU A 40 23.69 -10.53 19.53
N ILE A 41 22.66 -10.32 20.36
CA ILE A 41 21.72 -9.20 20.19
C ILE A 41 22.13 -8.09 21.16
N VAL A 42 22.78 -7.06 20.64
CA VAL A 42 23.22 -5.88 21.41
C VAL A 42 22.09 -4.85 21.48
N ASP A 43 21.84 -4.31 22.68
CA ASP A 43 20.87 -3.23 22.95
C ASP A 43 19.43 -3.50 22.47
N ALA A 44 18.97 -4.76 22.56
CA ALA A 44 17.64 -5.17 22.09
C ALA A 44 16.51 -4.22 22.53
N GLY A 45 16.45 -3.87 23.83
CA GLY A 45 15.40 -3.02 24.40
C GLY A 45 15.36 -1.62 23.79
N PRO A 46 16.43 -0.81 23.91
CA PRO A 46 16.51 0.50 23.27
C PRO A 46 16.27 0.44 21.76
N LYS A 47 16.80 -0.58 21.09
CA LYS A 47 16.67 -0.73 19.64
C LYS A 47 15.22 -1.02 19.22
N THR A 48 14.53 -1.90 19.92
CA THR A 48 13.10 -2.17 19.69
C THR A 48 12.25 -0.95 20.01
N PHE A 49 12.51 -0.25 21.12
CA PHE A 49 11.78 0.98 21.46
C PHE A 49 11.90 2.04 20.36
N HIS A 50 13.11 2.26 19.86
CA HIS A 50 13.37 3.19 18.77
C HIS A 50 12.63 2.80 17.48
N TRP A 51 12.63 1.52 17.12
CA TRP A 51 11.85 1.02 15.99
C TRP A 51 10.35 1.26 16.16
N LEU A 52 9.80 1.01 17.35
CA LEU A 52 8.39 1.29 17.66
C LEU A 52 8.06 2.78 17.58
N CYS A 53 8.96 3.67 18.04
CA CYS A 53 8.81 5.11 17.87
C CYS A 53 8.85 5.52 16.40
N THR A 54 9.76 4.95 15.60
CA THR A 54 9.82 5.16 14.14
C THR A 54 8.51 4.77 13.48
N MET A 55 8.00 3.57 13.76
CA MET A 55 6.72 3.11 13.22
C MET A 55 5.56 4.03 13.66
N GLY A 56 5.47 4.34 14.96
CA GLY A 56 4.40 5.17 15.53
C GLY A 56 4.40 6.61 15.01
N LEU A 57 5.56 7.27 15.02
CA LEU A 57 5.68 8.71 14.77
C LEU A 57 6.05 9.06 13.33
N LEU A 58 6.60 8.13 12.54
CA LEU A 58 6.99 8.39 11.15
C LEU A 58 6.18 7.60 10.12
N LEU A 59 5.33 6.65 10.53
CA LEU A 59 4.41 5.94 9.62
C LEU A 59 2.95 6.08 10.06
N ILE A 60 2.61 5.61 11.26
CA ILE A 60 1.23 5.58 11.77
C ILE A 60 0.67 7.00 11.91
N LEU A 61 1.38 7.87 12.63
CA LEU A 61 0.94 9.25 12.86
C LEU A 61 0.84 10.08 11.55
N PRO A 62 1.82 10.06 10.63
CA PRO A 62 1.67 10.66 9.30
C PRO A 62 0.52 10.08 8.47
N SER A 63 0.19 8.79 8.61
CA SER A 63 -0.94 8.18 7.91
C SER A 63 -2.28 8.76 8.38
N VAL A 64 -2.46 8.94 9.69
CA VAL A 64 -3.63 9.62 10.29
C VAL A 64 -3.68 11.08 9.84
N ALA A 65 -2.54 11.78 9.88
CA ALA A 65 -2.45 13.17 9.45
C ALA A 65 -2.80 13.33 7.96
N THR A 66 -2.42 12.35 7.14
CA THR A 66 -2.76 12.30 5.72
C THR A 66 -4.27 12.12 5.52
N ALA A 67 -4.91 11.19 6.22
CA ALA A 67 -6.37 11.03 6.17
C ALA A 67 -7.11 12.33 6.53
N LEU A 68 -6.65 13.04 7.56
CA LEU A 68 -7.16 14.36 7.95
C LEU A 68 -6.93 15.43 6.86
N SER A 69 -5.75 15.43 6.24
CA SER A 69 -5.40 16.33 5.14
C SER A 69 -6.34 16.13 3.95
N PHE A 70 -6.58 14.88 3.55
CA PHE A 70 -7.48 14.55 2.45
C PHE A 70 -8.94 14.91 2.76
N ALA A 71 -9.38 14.81 4.02
CA ALA A 71 -10.69 15.24 4.50
C ALA A 71 -10.78 16.76 4.84
N ASP A 72 -9.81 17.56 4.39
CA ASP A 72 -9.75 19.01 4.57
C ASP A 72 -9.76 19.50 6.04
N LYS A 73 -9.40 18.63 7.00
CA LYS A 73 -9.19 18.95 8.43
C LYS A 73 -7.76 19.42 8.69
N LEU A 74 -7.38 20.51 8.01
CA LEU A 74 -5.99 20.97 7.90
C LEU A 74 -5.32 21.29 9.25
N GLY A 75 -6.01 21.95 10.19
CA GLY A 75 -5.42 22.33 11.48
C GLY A 75 -4.93 21.13 12.31
N LEU A 76 -5.76 20.09 12.43
CA LEU A 76 -5.37 18.86 13.14
C LEU A 76 -4.29 18.09 12.36
N SER A 77 -4.39 18.04 11.03
CA SER A 77 -3.36 17.43 10.18
C SER A 77 -1.99 18.06 10.41
N LEU A 78 -1.90 19.39 10.43
CA LEU A 78 -0.65 20.12 10.66
C LEU A 78 -0.09 19.87 12.06
N PHE A 79 -0.94 19.81 13.08
CA PHE A 79 -0.50 19.48 14.43
C PHE A 79 0.17 18.09 14.51
N LEU A 80 -0.45 17.06 13.93
CA LEU A 80 0.13 15.72 13.94
C LEU A 80 1.41 15.61 13.08
N GLN A 81 1.46 16.34 11.96
CA GLN A 81 2.67 16.43 11.13
C GLN A 81 3.79 17.18 11.85
N PHE A 82 3.47 18.16 12.70
CA PHE A 82 4.45 18.87 13.50
C PHE A 82 5.12 17.93 14.50
N VAL A 83 4.32 17.12 15.22
CA VAL A 83 4.84 16.08 16.10
C VAL A 83 5.76 15.10 15.34
N SER A 84 5.33 14.66 14.16
CA SER A 84 6.12 13.78 13.30
C SER A 84 7.43 14.43 12.83
N ALA A 85 7.40 15.73 12.48
CA ALA A 85 8.57 16.48 12.02
C ALA A 85 9.59 16.71 13.15
N VAL A 86 9.14 16.99 14.38
CA VAL A 86 10.00 17.09 15.55
C VAL A 86 10.73 15.77 15.78
N TYR A 87 10.00 14.65 15.73
CA TYR A 87 10.62 13.34 15.87
C TYR A 87 11.57 13.03 14.69
N ALA A 88 11.21 13.36 13.45
CA ALA A 88 12.09 13.19 12.29
C ALA A 88 13.40 13.99 12.42
N MET A 89 13.36 15.17 13.04
CA MET A 89 14.56 15.96 13.34
C MET A 89 15.42 15.27 14.41
N ILE A 90 14.81 14.77 15.49
CA ILE A 90 15.52 14.02 16.53
C ILE A 90 16.16 12.75 15.94
N GLU A 91 15.43 12.01 15.11
CA GLU A 91 15.92 10.85 14.35
C GLU A 91 17.13 11.20 13.48
N ALA A 92 17.01 12.25 12.67
CA ALA A 92 18.02 12.62 11.70
C ALA A 92 19.26 13.25 12.34
N VAL A 93 19.12 13.98 13.45
CA VAL A 93 20.24 14.74 14.04
C VAL A 93 20.87 14.01 15.23
N VAL A 94 20.03 13.47 16.12
CA VAL A 94 20.45 12.98 17.44
C VAL A 94 20.60 11.47 17.47
N LEU A 95 19.58 10.73 17.01
CA LEU A 95 19.56 9.27 17.13
C LEU A 95 20.54 8.63 16.14
N ARG A 96 21.41 7.77 16.67
CA ARG A 96 22.37 6.97 15.91
C ARG A 96 22.12 5.50 16.19
N PHE A 97 22.22 4.70 15.14
CA PHE A 97 21.81 3.31 15.22
C PHE A 97 22.78 2.40 14.46
N PRO A 98 23.99 2.20 15.01
CA PRO A 98 24.88 1.19 14.51
C PRO A 98 24.29 -0.21 14.77
N ASP A 99 24.60 -1.13 13.86
CA ASP A 99 24.32 -2.54 14.04
C ASP A 99 25.24 -3.20 15.08
N ALA A 100 25.24 -4.53 15.16
CA ALA A 100 26.12 -5.27 16.07
C ALA A 100 27.62 -5.07 15.78
N ASP A 101 27.98 -4.75 14.54
CA ASP A 101 29.37 -4.51 14.11
C ASP A 101 29.81 -3.06 14.29
N GLY A 102 28.96 -2.19 14.87
CA GLY A 102 29.26 -0.77 15.05
C GLY A 102 29.08 0.09 13.79
N ILE A 103 28.48 -0.45 12.73
CA ILE A 103 28.37 0.20 11.42
C ILE A 103 26.95 0.76 11.24
N GLU A 104 26.86 2.06 10.94
CA GLU A 104 25.58 2.73 10.67
C GLU A 104 25.15 2.58 9.20
N ASN A 105 23.92 2.09 8.98
CA ASN A 105 23.38 1.90 7.63
C ASN A 105 23.13 3.25 6.93
N ARG A 106 23.88 3.52 5.85
CA ARG A 106 23.83 4.78 5.11
C ARG A 106 22.47 5.08 4.49
N THR A 107 21.78 4.07 3.98
CA THR A 107 20.46 4.23 3.33
C THR A 107 19.37 4.57 4.36
N SER A 108 19.35 3.86 5.49
CA SER A 108 18.47 4.18 6.62
C SER A 108 18.74 5.59 7.17
N ARG A 109 20.02 6.00 7.23
CA ARG A 109 20.43 7.35 7.62
C ARG A 109 19.95 8.40 6.62
N GLY A 110 20.17 8.19 5.33
CA GLY A 110 19.75 9.11 4.27
C GLY A 110 18.23 9.29 4.23
N THR A 111 17.47 8.22 4.43
CA THR A 111 16.00 8.28 4.49
C THR A 111 15.49 9.07 5.70
N ALA A 112 16.20 9.08 6.83
CA ALA A 112 15.86 9.95 7.97
C ALA A 112 15.97 11.45 7.62
N TRP A 113 17.06 11.86 6.97
CA TRP A 113 17.25 13.24 6.50
C TRP A 113 16.20 13.64 5.46
N PHE A 114 15.93 12.75 4.51
CA PHE A 114 14.91 12.97 3.50
C PHE A 114 13.51 13.12 4.12
N LEU A 115 13.15 12.27 5.10
CA LEU A 115 11.89 12.39 5.84
C LEU A 115 11.78 13.71 6.60
N MET A 116 12.84 14.15 7.26
CA MET A 116 12.88 15.43 7.96
C MET A 116 12.61 16.60 7.00
N ALA A 117 13.27 16.61 5.85
CA ALA A 117 13.07 17.63 4.83
C ALA A 117 11.66 17.58 4.23
N LEU A 118 11.16 16.38 3.94
CA LEU A 118 9.83 16.16 3.38
C LEU A 118 8.74 16.65 4.32
N LEU A 119 8.76 16.23 5.59
CA LEU A 119 7.80 16.66 6.61
C LEU A 119 7.86 18.17 6.87
N SER A 120 9.05 18.76 6.88
CA SER A 120 9.23 20.22 6.99
C SER A 120 8.58 20.96 5.82
N CYS A 121 8.73 20.43 4.59
CA CYS A 121 8.08 20.97 3.40
C CYS A 121 6.55 20.80 3.46
N THR A 122 6.07 19.64 3.91
CA THR A 122 4.63 19.37 4.10
C THR A 122 3.99 20.38 5.05
N LEU A 123 4.65 20.66 6.19
CA LEU A 123 4.22 21.65 7.17
C LEU A 123 4.24 23.07 6.63
N PHE A 124 5.28 23.42 5.87
CA PHE A 124 5.39 24.73 5.24
C PHE A 124 4.24 24.98 4.26
N LEU A 125 4.02 24.04 3.32
CA LEU A 125 2.94 24.12 2.34
C LEU A 125 1.56 24.19 3.00
N GLY A 126 1.32 23.37 4.03
CA GLY A 126 0.06 23.38 4.73
C GLY A 126 -0.16 24.62 5.60
N SER A 127 0.90 25.20 6.18
CA SER A 127 0.82 26.46 6.92
C SER A 127 0.52 27.65 6.00
N LEU A 128 1.07 27.64 4.77
CA LEU A 128 0.70 28.60 3.73
C LEU A 128 -0.76 28.44 3.31
N ALA A 129 -1.23 27.20 3.15
CA ALA A 129 -2.61 26.90 2.77
C ALA A 129 -3.64 27.19 3.87
N SER A 130 -3.26 27.10 5.15
CA SER A 130 -4.12 27.40 6.30
C SER A 130 -4.15 28.89 6.65
N GLY A 131 -3.25 29.68 6.08
CA GLY A 131 -3.08 31.09 6.38
C GLY A 131 -2.58 31.39 7.80
N THR A 132 -1.64 30.58 8.32
CA THR A 132 -1.05 30.83 9.64
C THR A 132 -0.38 32.21 9.68
N GLY A 133 -0.87 33.10 10.55
CA GLY A 133 -0.55 34.54 10.52
C GLY A 133 0.94 34.89 10.66
N ALA A 134 1.78 33.99 11.19
CA ALA A 134 3.22 34.19 11.28
C ALA A 134 3.92 34.24 9.90
N LEU A 135 3.45 33.45 8.92
CA LEU A 135 4.04 33.35 7.59
C LEU A 135 3.46 34.39 6.60
N ILE A 136 2.20 34.79 6.80
CA ILE A 136 1.50 35.76 5.95
C ILE A 136 2.00 37.21 6.18
N ARG A 137 2.71 37.52 7.26
CA ARG A 137 3.27 38.88 7.44
C ARG A 137 4.33 39.26 6.41
N ASN A 138 4.91 38.28 5.71
CA ASN A 138 5.92 38.53 4.69
C ASN A 138 5.28 38.79 3.32
N LYS A 139 5.46 40.02 2.78
CA LYS A 139 4.92 40.44 1.47
C LYS A 139 5.29 39.51 0.31
N ARG A 140 6.47 38.88 0.34
CA ARG A 140 6.90 37.91 -0.69
C ARG A 140 6.07 36.63 -0.62
N LEU A 141 5.81 36.12 0.58
CA LEU A 141 4.99 34.92 0.77
C LEU A 141 3.53 35.19 0.43
N GLN A 142 3.00 36.37 0.74
CA GLN A 142 1.67 36.78 0.29
C GLN A 142 1.56 36.75 -1.23
N SER A 143 2.50 37.40 -1.93
CA SER A 143 2.53 37.38 -3.40
C SER A 143 2.63 35.97 -3.98
N PHE A 144 3.40 35.08 -3.33
CA PHE A 144 3.51 33.68 -3.72
C PHE A 144 2.18 32.92 -3.54
N VAL A 145 1.53 33.07 -2.38
CA VAL A 145 0.24 32.42 -2.10
C VAL A 145 -0.83 32.89 -3.10
N THR A 146 -0.89 34.19 -3.39
CA THR A 146 -1.82 34.75 -4.38
C THR A 146 -1.54 34.22 -5.79
N TYR A 147 -0.26 34.08 -6.19
CA TYR A 147 0.12 33.56 -7.49
C TYR A 147 -0.15 32.05 -7.64
N THR A 148 0.21 31.24 -6.64
CA THR A 148 0.03 29.79 -6.68
C THR A 148 -1.43 29.39 -6.53
N GLY A 149 -2.19 30.13 -5.72
CA GLY A 149 -3.58 29.85 -5.39
C GLY A 149 -3.73 28.79 -4.30
N GLU A 150 -4.70 28.99 -3.42
CA GLU A 150 -4.96 28.14 -2.26
C GLU A 150 -5.25 26.68 -2.63
N TYR A 151 -6.02 26.47 -3.71
CA TYR A 151 -6.35 25.13 -4.20
C TYR A 151 -5.08 24.31 -4.50
N LYS A 152 -4.13 24.89 -5.25
CA LYS A 152 -2.88 24.20 -5.60
C LYS A 152 -2.02 23.92 -4.36
N LEU A 153 -1.94 24.87 -3.42
CA LEU A 153 -1.20 24.67 -2.17
C LEU A 153 -1.79 23.51 -1.33
N ARG A 154 -3.13 23.43 -1.23
CA ARG A 154 -3.81 22.31 -0.56
C ARG A 154 -3.53 20.98 -1.27
N THR A 155 -3.59 20.95 -2.60
CA THR A 155 -3.25 19.74 -3.37
C THR A 155 -1.80 19.31 -3.14
N LEU A 156 -0.85 20.25 -3.21
CA LEU A 156 0.57 19.96 -2.96
C LEU A 156 0.77 19.42 -1.53
N HIS A 157 0.15 20.03 -0.53
CA HIS A 157 0.20 19.54 0.84
C HIS A 157 -0.37 18.11 0.98
N LYS A 158 -1.49 17.78 0.33
CA LYS A 158 -2.05 16.41 0.31
C LYS A 158 -1.07 15.41 -0.34
N VAL A 159 -0.45 15.78 -1.46
CA VAL A 159 0.56 14.95 -2.16
C VAL A 159 1.78 14.72 -1.27
N PHE A 160 2.33 15.77 -0.66
CA PHE A 160 3.49 15.68 0.23
C PHE A 160 3.17 14.90 1.52
N SER A 161 1.95 14.99 2.03
CA SER A 161 1.47 14.19 3.17
C SER A 161 1.49 12.69 2.82
N MET A 162 0.95 12.32 1.65
CA MET A 162 0.99 10.93 1.18
C MET A 162 2.44 10.46 0.93
N ALA A 163 3.28 11.30 0.34
CA ALA A 163 4.70 10.98 0.15
C ALA A 163 5.42 10.72 1.48
N ALA A 164 5.08 11.46 2.54
CA ALA A 164 5.64 11.24 3.87
C ALA A 164 5.24 9.87 4.44
N VAL A 165 4.01 9.39 4.19
CA VAL A 165 3.57 8.05 4.57
C VAL A 165 4.37 6.97 3.84
N LEU A 166 4.50 7.09 2.52
CA LEU A 166 5.26 6.13 1.71
C LEU A 166 6.74 6.08 2.11
N THR A 167 7.32 7.23 2.42
CA THR A 167 8.71 7.31 2.90
C THR A 167 8.83 6.76 4.33
N GLY A 168 7.83 6.99 5.17
CA GLY A 168 7.72 6.42 6.52
C GLY A 168 7.63 4.89 6.52
N TRP A 169 6.93 4.32 5.54
CA TRP A 169 6.91 2.89 5.27
C TRP A 169 8.32 2.37 4.98
N VAL A 170 9.01 2.98 4.01
CA VAL A 170 10.39 2.62 3.66
C VAL A 170 11.31 2.71 4.89
N LYS A 171 11.24 3.78 5.68
CA LYS A 171 12.06 3.94 6.90
C LYS A 171 11.76 2.87 7.95
N THR A 172 10.50 2.51 8.12
CA THR A 172 10.07 1.47 9.09
C THR A 172 10.58 0.09 8.66
N CYS A 173 10.58 -0.21 7.35
CA CYS A 173 11.09 -1.47 6.80
C CYS A 173 12.62 -1.54 6.77
N LEU A 174 13.31 -0.40 6.56
CA LEU A 174 14.77 -0.33 6.64
C LEU A 174 15.31 -0.40 8.07
N ALA A 175 14.48 -0.13 9.08
CA ALA A 175 14.95 -0.10 10.46
C ALA A 175 15.40 -1.49 10.98
N PRO A 176 14.67 -2.60 10.76
CA PRO A 176 15.19 -3.95 11.06
C PRO A 176 16.46 -4.28 10.28
N VAL A 177 16.53 -3.92 8.98
CA VAL A 177 17.72 -4.12 8.15
C VAL A 177 18.94 -3.40 8.76
N ALA A 178 18.76 -2.14 9.17
CA ALA A 178 19.79 -1.37 9.83
C ALA A 178 20.13 -1.89 11.24
N MET A 179 19.14 -2.40 11.98
CA MET A 179 19.30 -2.93 13.33
C MET A 179 20.19 -4.18 13.36
N PHE A 180 19.97 -5.09 12.42
CA PHE A 180 20.66 -6.37 12.33
C PHE A 180 21.86 -6.36 11.37
N GLY A 181 22.10 -5.26 10.65
CA GLY A 181 23.25 -5.12 9.76
C GLY A 181 23.13 -5.85 8.43
N PHE A 182 21.91 -6.20 8.02
CA PHE A 182 21.66 -6.90 6.75
C PHE A 182 21.88 -6.00 5.53
N CYS A 183 21.90 -6.65 4.37
CA CYS A 183 21.83 -6.11 3.04
C CYS A 183 23.08 -5.32 2.65
N ARG A 184 24.25 -5.91 2.92
CA ARG A 184 25.56 -5.34 2.58
C ARG A 184 26.21 -6.06 1.42
N ASP A 185 27.13 -5.36 0.77
CA ASP A 185 27.99 -5.88 -0.29
C ASP A 185 27.20 -6.70 -1.34
N ALA A 186 27.52 -7.99 -1.50
CA ALA A 186 26.90 -8.87 -2.49
C ALA A 186 25.39 -9.10 -2.27
N HIS A 187 24.89 -9.02 -1.03
CA HIS A 187 23.48 -9.26 -0.71
C HIS A 187 22.60 -8.02 -0.95
N THR A 188 23.20 -6.85 -1.18
CA THR A 188 22.48 -5.58 -1.37
C THR A 188 21.44 -5.65 -2.48
N GLY A 189 21.80 -6.24 -3.63
CA GLY A 189 20.89 -6.35 -4.79
C GLY A 189 19.67 -7.23 -4.46
N GLN A 190 19.90 -8.39 -3.85
CA GLN A 190 18.84 -9.33 -3.47
C GLN A 190 17.88 -8.68 -2.46
N CYS A 191 18.41 -8.00 -1.44
CA CYS A 191 17.59 -7.29 -0.46
C CYS A 191 16.74 -6.16 -1.06
N ILE A 192 17.33 -5.34 -1.94
CA ILE A 192 16.61 -4.25 -2.61
C ILE A 192 15.47 -4.81 -3.45
N ALA A 193 15.72 -5.89 -4.19
CA ALA A 193 14.71 -6.57 -4.99
C ALA A 193 13.53 -7.05 -4.09
N HIS A 194 13.82 -7.72 -2.98
CA HIS A 194 12.81 -8.19 -2.02
C HIS A 194 12.01 -7.03 -1.39
N GLY A 195 12.71 -5.97 -0.98
CA GLY A 195 12.11 -4.78 -0.38
C GLY A 195 11.21 -4.01 -1.34
N ILE A 196 11.68 -3.75 -2.56
CA ILE A 196 10.94 -2.98 -3.58
C ILE A 196 9.73 -3.76 -4.08
N MET A 197 9.92 -4.99 -4.56
CA MET A 197 8.82 -5.78 -5.12
C MET A 197 7.77 -6.14 -4.05
N GLY A 198 8.22 -6.50 -2.84
CA GLY A 198 7.30 -6.78 -1.75
C GLY A 198 6.51 -5.54 -1.31
N SER A 199 7.16 -4.37 -1.21
CA SER A 199 6.46 -3.10 -0.97
C SER A 199 5.50 -2.72 -2.10
N ALA A 200 5.82 -3.05 -3.36
CA ALA A 200 4.94 -2.81 -4.49
C ALA A 200 3.65 -3.65 -4.39
N PHE A 201 3.71 -4.90 -3.93
CA PHE A 201 2.53 -5.71 -3.63
C PHE A 201 1.70 -5.13 -2.48
N VAL A 202 2.33 -4.63 -1.42
CA VAL A 202 1.62 -3.95 -0.31
C VAL A 202 0.93 -2.68 -0.81
N LEU A 203 1.62 -1.85 -1.61
CA LEU A 203 1.05 -0.65 -2.21
C LEU A 203 -0.10 -0.98 -3.15
N TYR A 204 0.03 -2.04 -3.95
CA TYR A 204 -1.06 -2.49 -4.80
C TYR A 204 -2.25 -2.99 -3.97
N GLY A 205 -2.00 -3.72 -2.88
CA GLY A 205 -3.03 -4.07 -1.90
C GLY A 205 -3.74 -2.85 -1.32
N PHE A 206 -3.01 -1.77 -0.99
CA PHE A 206 -3.59 -0.50 -0.58
C PHE A 206 -4.47 0.14 -1.66
N VAL A 207 -3.99 0.23 -2.91
CA VAL A 207 -4.76 0.78 -4.04
C VAL A 207 -6.04 -0.05 -4.25
N TYR A 208 -5.93 -1.36 -4.20
CA TYR A 208 -7.08 -2.26 -4.31
C TYR A 208 -8.07 -2.02 -3.17
N SER A 209 -7.62 -2.01 -1.91
CA SER A 209 -8.49 -1.69 -0.76
C SER A 209 -9.15 -0.33 -0.90
N MET A 210 -8.45 0.68 -1.42
CA MET A 210 -9.00 1.99 -1.72
C MET A 210 -10.12 1.91 -2.76
N VAL A 211 -9.93 1.16 -3.85
CA VAL A 211 -10.95 0.91 -4.88
C VAL A 211 -12.17 0.20 -4.32
N LEU A 212 -11.98 -0.74 -3.38
CA LEU A 212 -13.04 -1.50 -2.74
C LEU A 212 -13.83 -0.69 -1.69
N VAL A 213 -13.12 0.02 -0.82
CA VAL A 213 -13.69 0.71 0.35
C VAL A 213 -14.35 2.03 -0.04
N LEU A 214 -13.74 2.83 -0.92
CA LEU A 214 -14.27 4.15 -1.29
C LEU A 214 -15.51 4.01 -2.19
N PRO A 215 -16.72 4.43 -1.73
CA PRO A 215 -17.97 4.15 -2.45
C PRO A 215 -18.04 4.76 -3.85
N TRP A 216 -17.50 5.98 -4.04
CA TRP A 216 -17.51 6.65 -5.33
C TRP A 216 -16.57 6.01 -6.36
N ILE A 217 -15.54 5.27 -5.91
CA ILE A 217 -14.69 4.47 -6.80
C ILE A 217 -15.33 3.11 -7.07
N ARG A 218 -15.74 2.41 -6.00
CA ARG A 218 -16.38 1.08 -6.07
C ARG A 218 -17.61 1.10 -6.96
N ASN A 219 -18.49 2.08 -6.75
CA ASN A 219 -19.80 2.19 -7.40
C ASN A 219 -19.75 3.04 -8.68
N ASN A 220 -18.57 3.46 -9.14
CA ASN A 220 -18.41 4.29 -10.32
C ASN A 220 -19.11 3.64 -11.54
N GLN A 221 -20.07 4.35 -12.15
CA GLN A 221 -20.77 3.93 -13.37
C GLN A 221 -20.15 4.51 -14.66
N GLY A 222 -19.05 5.27 -14.54
CA GLY A 222 -18.35 5.89 -15.66
C GLY A 222 -17.56 4.92 -16.55
N LYS A 223 -16.59 5.46 -17.29
CA LYS A 223 -15.83 4.73 -18.32
C LYS A 223 -14.81 3.71 -17.79
N TYR A 224 -14.56 3.68 -16.47
CA TYR A 224 -13.51 2.87 -15.85
C TYR A 224 -14.11 1.93 -14.81
N SER A 225 -13.77 0.65 -14.88
CA SER A 225 -14.08 -0.37 -13.87
C SER A 225 -12.91 -0.52 -12.90
N GLN A 226 -13.13 -1.24 -11.79
CA GLN A 226 -12.08 -1.57 -10.82
C GLN A 226 -10.90 -2.26 -11.50
N ASP A 227 -11.17 -3.28 -12.32
CA ASP A 227 -10.14 -4.05 -13.01
C ASP A 227 -9.36 -3.20 -14.03
N ARG A 228 -9.90 -2.07 -14.48
CA ARG A 228 -9.18 -1.12 -15.34
C ARG A 228 -8.10 -0.37 -14.57
N ILE A 229 -8.34 -0.05 -13.30
CA ILE A 229 -7.35 0.55 -12.40
C ILE A 229 -6.24 -0.46 -12.15
N ASP A 230 -6.62 -1.70 -11.79
CA ASP A 230 -5.69 -2.81 -11.58
C ASP A 230 -4.81 -3.06 -12.80
N SER A 231 -5.40 -3.08 -14.00
CA SER A 231 -4.68 -3.26 -15.26
C SER A 231 -3.68 -2.15 -15.57
N TRP A 232 -3.99 -0.89 -15.20
CA TRP A 232 -3.05 0.22 -15.34
C TRP A 232 -1.90 0.14 -14.34
N VAL A 233 -2.17 -0.23 -13.10
CA VAL A 233 -1.14 -0.45 -12.07
C VAL A 233 -0.18 -1.54 -12.53
N MET A 234 -0.71 -2.69 -12.99
CA MET A 234 0.09 -3.78 -13.52
C MET A 234 0.87 -3.39 -14.77
N CYS A 235 0.25 -2.62 -15.67
CA CYS A 235 0.92 -2.15 -16.88
C CYS A 235 2.11 -1.25 -16.57
N ALA A 236 1.91 -0.24 -15.72
CA ALA A 236 2.95 0.71 -15.35
C ALA A 236 4.09 0.02 -14.59
N TRP A 237 3.75 -0.81 -13.61
CA TRP A 237 4.75 -1.55 -12.84
C TRP A 237 5.53 -2.55 -13.70
N GLY A 238 4.83 -3.28 -14.59
CA GLY A 238 5.46 -4.24 -15.49
C GLY A 238 6.49 -3.59 -16.42
N ILE A 239 6.19 -2.39 -16.94
CA ILE A 239 7.13 -1.62 -17.77
C ILE A 239 8.37 -1.27 -16.95
N VAL A 240 8.19 -0.71 -15.75
CA VAL A 240 9.33 -0.38 -14.87
C VAL A 240 10.16 -1.63 -14.62
N ASN A 241 9.54 -2.70 -14.13
CA ASN A 241 10.22 -3.95 -13.79
C ASN A 241 11.01 -4.54 -14.97
N THR A 242 10.41 -4.63 -16.17
CA THR A 242 11.08 -5.17 -17.36
C THR A 242 12.36 -4.42 -17.73
N PHE A 243 12.36 -3.09 -17.58
CA PHE A 243 13.46 -2.24 -18.04
C PHE A 243 14.44 -1.83 -16.93
N THR A 244 14.13 -2.11 -15.66
CA THR A 244 15.03 -1.79 -14.54
C THR A 244 15.69 -3.00 -13.89
N GLU A 245 15.12 -4.21 -14.05
CA GLU A 245 15.63 -5.41 -13.37
C GLU A 245 16.99 -5.88 -13.91
N HIS A 246 17.21 -5.80 -15.23
CA HIS A 246 18.47 -6.17 -15.86
C HIS A 246 19.07 -5.07 -16.73
N ARG A 247 20.41 -5.04 -16.80
CA ARG A 247 21.16 -4.12 -17.66
C ARG A 247 21.33 -4.75 -19.04
N TRP A 248 20.25 -4.70 -19.81
CA TRP A 248 20.16 -5.22 -21.17
C TRP A 248 21.41 -4.94 -22.01
N GLY A 249 22.02 -6.01 -22.55
CA GLY A 249 23.15 -5.95 -23.47
C GLY A 249 24.49 -5.52 -22.87
N ARG A 250 24.57 -5.30 -21.54
CA ARG A 250 25.82 -4.96 -20.85
C ARG A 250 26.42 -6.12 -20.07
N GLU A 251 25.57 -7.02 -19.58
CA GLU A 251 25.93 -8.11 -18.68
C GLU A 251 25.26 -9.42 -19.17
N GLY A 252 25.90 -10.56 -18.85
CA GLY A 252 25.35 -11.89 -19.13
C GLY A 252 24.08 -12.15 -18.31
N TRP A 253 23.25 -13.08 -18.75
CA TRP A 253 22.00 -13.42 -18.07
C TRP A 253 22.17 -14.63 -17.17
N GLY A 254 21.80 -14.48 -15.90
CA GLY A 254 21.61 -15.57 -14.95
C GLY A 254 20.18 -16.11 -14.95
N HIS A 255 19.95 -17.23 -14.24
CA HIS A 255 18.63 -17.84 -14.13
C HIS A 255 17.59 -16.90 -13.47
N GLY A 256 17.99 -16.19 -12.41
CA GLY A 256 17.13 -15.21 -11.72
C GLY A 256 16.69 -14.06 -12.63
N ASP A 257 17.60 -13.54 -13.46
CA ASP A 257 17.33 -12.42 -14.37
C ASP A 257 16.20 -12.75 -15.35
N TYR A 258 16.19 -13.98 -15.88
CA TYR A 258 15.11 -14.46 -16.75
C TYR A 258 13.78 -14.52 -16.02
N GLN A 259 13.75 -15.08 -14.81
CA GLN A 259 12.52 -15.20 -14.03
C GLN A 259 11.95 -13.81 -13.67
N HIS A 260 12.79 -12.91 -13.17
CA HIS A 260 12.35 -11.58 -12.74
C HIS A 260 11.94 -10.68 -13.91
N THR A 261 12.72 -10.69 -15.00
CA THR A 261 12.40 -9.88 -16.18
C THR A 261 11.13 -10.39 -16.88
N ALA A 262 10.95 -11.71 -16.98
CA ALA A 262 9.76 -12.31 -17.58
C ALA A 262 8.48 -11.95 -16.79
N MET A 263 8.56 -11.85 -15.46
CA MET A 263 7.45 -11.36 -14.64
C MET A 263 7.06 -9.92 -14.99
N GLY A 264 8.03 -9.04 -15.27
CA GLY A 264 7.72 -7.69 -15.78
C GLY A 264 6.99 -7.75 -17.13
N ILE A 265 7.47 -8.60 -18.03
CA ILE A 265 6.94 -8.71 -19.40
C ILE A 265 5.48 -9.15 -19.40
N ILE A 266 5.14 -10.18 -18.64
CA ILE A 266 3.76 -10.66 -18.56
C ILE A 266 2.84 -9.62 -17.90
N TRP A 267 3.33 -8.86 -16.91
CA TRP A 267 2.56 -7.81 -16.24
C TRP A 267 2.18 -6.67 -17.18
N TRP A 268 3.10 -6.16 -18.00
CA TRP A 268 2.75 -5.06 -18.90
C TRP A 268 1.98 -5.52 -20.13
N ALA A 269 2.32 -6.68 -20.71
CA ALA A 269 1.58 -7.22 -21.85
C ALA A 269 0.14 -7.58 -21.46
N GLY A 270 -0.07 -8.26 -20.34
CA GLY A 270 -1.40 -8.56 -19.83
C GLY A 270 -2.12 -7.31 -19.30
N GLY A 271 -1.41 -6.36 -18.70
CA GLY A 271 -1.96 -5.07 -18.29
C GLY A 271 -2.59 -4.33 -19.47
N LEU A 272 -1.93 -4.28 -20.63
CA LEU A 272 -2.49 -3.71 -21.86
C LEU A 272 -3.77 -4.44 -22.30
N LEU A 273 -3.80 -5.77 -22.26
CA LEU A 273 -5.00 -6.56 -22.57
C LEU A 273 -6.14 -6.23 -21.58
N GLY A 274 -5.85 -6.15 -20.29
CA GLY A 274 -6.81 -5.80 -19.26
C GLY A 274 -7.39 -4.39 -19.44
N ILE A 275 -6.55 -3.41 -19.79
CA ILE A 275 -6.99 -2.04 -20.14
C ILE A 275 -7.94 -2.07 -21.33
N PHE A 276 -7.64 -2.88 -22.36
CA PHE A 276 -8.45 -2.96 -23.57
C PHE A 276 -9.80 -3.65 -23.33
N LEU A 277 -9.83 -4.74 -22.56
CA LEU A 277 -11.05 -5.51 -22.29
C LEU A 277 -11.99 -4.80 -21.29
N SER A 278 -11.42 -4.02 -20.36
CA SER A 278 -12.17 -3.25 -19.36
C SER A 278 -12.75 -1.93 -19.88
N ARG A 279 -12.64 -1.65 -21.19
CA ARG A 279 -13.23 -0.45 -21.82
C ARG A 279 -14.74 -0.38 -21.58
N ASN A 280 -15.25 0.85 -21.51
CA ASN A 280 -16.66 1.14 -21.16
C ASN A 280 -17.05 0.57 -19.79
N GLY A 281 -16.05 0.43 -18.90
CA GLY A 281 -16.15 -0.11 -17.55
C GLY A 281 -16.75 -1.51 -17.46
N LYS A 282 -16.44 -2.37 -18.43
CA LYS A 282 -16.63 -3.82 -18.31
C LYS A 282 -15.67 -4.40 -17.27
N ARG A 283 -16.08 -5.47 -16.60
CA ARG A 283 -15.20 -6.26 -15.73
C ARG A 283 -14.31 -7.20 -16.57
N THR A 284 -13.17 -7.58 -16.04
CA THR A 284 -12.25 -8.54 -16.67
C THR A 284 -11.43 -9.30 -15.65
N PHE A 285 -11.15 -10.57 -15.93
CA PHE A 285 -10.34 -11.45 -15.08
C PHE A 285 -8.83 -11.32 -15.34
N VAL A 286 -8.40 -10.49 -16.32
CA VAL A 286 -6.99 -10.42 -16.73
C VAL A 286 -6.05 -10.08 -15.57
N PRO A 287 -6.30 -9.06 -14.73
CA PRO A 287 -5.47 -8.80 -13.56
C PRO A 287 -5.34 -10.02 -12.63
N SER A 288 -6.43 -10.75 -12.42
CA SER A 288 -6.42 -11.96 -11.58
C SER A 288 -5.55 -13.07 -12.15
N LEU A 289 -5.59 -13.28 -13.48
CA LEU A 289 -4.74 -14.25 -14.15
C LEU A 289 -3.26 -13.89 -14.03
N LEU A 290 -2.93 -12.60 -14.15
CA LEU A 290 -1.55 -12.13 -13.96
C LEU A 290 -1.04 -12.44 -12.55
N ILE A 291 -1.85 -12.17 -11.54
CA ILE A 291 -1.53 -12.51 -10.15
C ILE A 291 -1.35 -14.02 -9.95
N ILE A 292 -2.19 -14.85 -10.58
CA ILE A 292 -2.05 -16.32 -10.51
C ILE A 292 -0.77 -16.79 -11.17
N PHE A 293 -0.45 -16.30 -12.38
CA PHE A 293 0.77 -16.71 -13.08
C PHE A 293 2.03 -16.26 -12.36
N THR A 294 2.03 -15.06 -11.78
CA THR A 294 3.12 -14.60 -10.92
C THR A 294 3.24 -15.46 -9.67
N GLY A 295 2.13 -15.78 -9.00
CA GLY A 295 2.15 -16.66 -7.82
C GLY A 295 2.67 -18.06 -8.16
N TRP A 296 2.28 -18.62 -9.30
CA TRP A 296 2.82 -19.90 -9.77
C TRP A 296 4.33 -19.83 -10.02
N ALA A 297 4.81 -18.82 -10.75
CA ALA A 297 6.23 -18.66 -11.04
C ALA A 297 7.07 -18.54 -9.74
N MET A 298 6.54 -17.80 -8.76
CA MET A 298 7.17 -17.64 -7.45
C MET A 298 7.09 -18.89 -6.58
N SER A 299 6.08 -19.73 -6.78
CA SER A 299 5.98 -21.01 -6.07
C SER A 299 7.04 -22.03 -6.48
N GLU A 300 7.64 -21.84 -7.66
CA GLU A 300 8.72 -22.67 -8.22
C GLU A 300 10.06 -21.92 -8.22
N HIS A 301 10.15 -20.76 -7.56
CA HIS A 301 11.38 -19.98 -7.44
C HIS A 301 12.30 -20.58 -6.37
N SER A 302 13.40 -21.20 -6.81
CA SER A 302 14.41 -21.74 -5.91
C SER A 302 15.34 -20.64 -5.39
N GLN A 303 15.71 -20.76 -4.12
CA GLN A 303 16.67 -19.90 -3.43
C GLN A 303 17.83 -20.73 -2.88
N HIS A 304 18.92 -20.08 -2.50
CA HIS A 304 20.07 -20.77 -1.90
C HIS A 304 19.72 -21.48 -0.59
N LEU A 305 18.89 -20.85 0.24
CA LEU A 305 18.37 -21.45 1.47
C LEU A 305 17.04 -22.17 1.21
N ILE A 306 16.91 -23.37 1.77
CA ILE A 306 15.69 -24.18 1.71
C ILE A 306 14.55 -23.45 2.43
N ILE A 307 14.81 -22.83 3.59
CA ILE A 307 13.83 -21.98 4.28
C ILE A 307 13.32 -20.86 3.38
N SER A 308 14.20 -20.21 2.61
CA SER A 308 13.83 -19.14 1.68
C SER A 308 12.97 -19.66 0.54
N THR A 309 13.35 -20.80 -0.05
CA THR A 309 12.56 -21.47 -1.08
C THR A 309 11.14 -21.80 -0.58
N LYS A 310 11.00 -22.27 0.66
CA LYS A 310 9.69 -22.59 1.26
C LYS A 310 8.85 -21.34 1.54
N VAL A 311 9.46 -20.25 2.00
CA VAL A 311 8.75 -18.97 2.21
C VAL A 311 8.29 -18.37 0.87
N HIS A 312 9.14 -18.43 -0.17
CA HIS A 312 8.75 -18.05 -1.53
C HIS A 312 7.60 -18.90 -2.08
N ALA A 313 7.63 -20.23 -1.81
CA ALA A 313 6.54 -21.12 -2.17
C ALA A 313 5.21 -20.70 -1.54
N LEU A 314 5.23 -20.42 -0.23
CA LEU A 314 4.04 -19.93 0.49
C LEU A 314 3.56 -18.58 -0.04
N PHE A 315 4.47 -17.64 -0.30
CA PHE A 315 4.17 -16.36 -0.96
C PHE A 315 3.44 -16.58 -2.29
N GLY A 316 3.94 -17.49 -3.13
CA GLY A 316 3.33 -17.85 -4.41
C GLY A 316 1.92 -18.41 -4.26
N TYR A 317 1.70 -19.31 -3.31
CA TYR A 317 0.38 -19.89 -3.04
C TYR A 317 -0.63 -18.87 -2.52
N VAL A 318 -0.22 -17.98 -1.61
CA VAL A 318 -1.08 -16.88 -1.12
C VAL A 318 -1.45 -15.94 -2.28
N LEU A 319 -0.50 -15.66 -3.18
CA LEU A 319 -0.72 -14.79 -4.33
C LEU A 319 -1.71 -15.42 -5.32
N MET A 320 -1.53 -16.72 -5.65
CA MET A 320 -2.48 -17.49 -6.46
C MET A 320 -3.88 -17.50 -5.85
N ALA A 321 -3.99 -17.70 -4.54
CA ALA A 321 -5.27 -17.66 -3.84
C ALA A 321 -5.95 -16.28 -3.98
N GLY A 322 -5.20 -15.18 -3.85
CA GLY A 322 -5.72 -13.83 -4.06
C GLY A 322 -6.32 -13.61 -5.46
N GLY A 323 -5.62 -14.07 -6.49
CA GLY A 323 -6.12 -14.04 -7.87
C GLY A 323 -7.36 -14.91 -8.06
N ALA A 324 -7.38 -16.12 -7.48
CA ALA A 324 -8.54 -17.02 -7.52
C ALA A 324 -9.76 -16.40 -6.82
N PHE A 325 -9.59 -15.80 -5.64
CA PHE A 325 -10.67 -15.11 -4.92
C PHE A 325 -11.24 -13.97 -5.74
N ARG A 326 -10.41 -13.19 -6.46
CA ARG A 326 -10.92 -12.14 -7.35
C ARG A 326 -11.71 -12.69 -8.54
N ILE A 327 -11.31 -13.83 -9.12
CA ILE A 327 -12.11 -14.51 -10.16
C ILE A 327 -13.45 -14.95 -9.58
N ILE A 328 -13.45 -15.54 -8.38
CA ILE A 328 -14.68 -15.98 -7.71
C ILE A 328 -15.61 -14.78 -7.45
N GLU A 329 -15.05 -13.67 -6.98
CA GLU A 329 -15.78 -12.42 -6.78
C GLU A 329 -16.42 -11.93 -8.08
N ILE A 330 -15.64 -11.80 -9.16
CA ILE A 330 -16.13 -11.28 -10.44
C ILE A 330 -17.22 -12.20 -11.01
N SER A 331 -16.95 -13.50 -11.10
CA SER A 331 -17.80 -14.45 -11.82
C SER A 331 -19.05 -14.86 -11.04
N PHE A 332 -18.95 -15.08 -9.73
CA PHE A 332 -20.04 -15.67 -8.95
C PHE A 332 -20.70 -14.66 -8.01
N LEU A 333 -19.89 -13.84 -7.33
CA LEU A 333 -20.39 -12.93 -6.31
C LEU A 333 -21.07 -11.71 -6.94
N LEU A 334 -20.37 -11.01 -7.84
CA LEU A 334 -20.86 -9.81 -8.51
C LEU A 334 -21.47 -10.12 -9.89
N ARG A 335 -21.14 -11.26 -10.50
CA ARG A 335 -21.62 -11.68 -11.84
C ARG A 335 -21.35 -10.59 -12.89
N ASP A 336 -20.09 -10.19 -13.00
CA ASP A 336 -19.60 -9.10 -13.85
C ASP A 336 -20.17 -7.72 -13.55
N ARG A 337 -20.97 -7.55 -12.50
CA ARG A 337 -21.36 -6.23 -12.01
C ARG A 337 -20.18 -5.55 -11.32
N ARG A 338 -20.24 -4.22 -11.25
CA ARG A 338 -19.20 -3.42 -10.60
C ARG A 338 -19.29 -3.48 -9.07
N SER A 339 -20.50 -3.53 -8.54
CA SER A 339 -20.80 -3.50 -7.11
C SER A 339 -22.25 -3.91 -6.90
N ASP A 340 -22.57 -4.42 -5.71
CA ASP A 340 -23.93 -4.69 -5.22
C ASP A 340 -24.37 -3.68 -4.13
N GLY A 341 -23.72 -2.51 -4.08
CA GLY A 341 -23.99 -1.45 -3.11
C GLY A 341 -23.19 -1.59 -1.82
N GLY A 342 -23.15 -2.80 -1.24
CA GLY A 342 -22.35 -3.14 -0.06
C GLY A 342 -21.00 -3.82 -0.37
N ILE A 343 -20.14 -3.94 0.65
CA ILE A 343 -18.92 -4.77 0.59
C ILE A 343 -19.21 -6.07 1.34
N MET A 344 -18.95 -7.20 0.70
CA MET A 344 -19.03 -8.51 1.34
C MET A 344 -17.69 -8.91 1.96
N SER A 345 -17.72 -9.65 3.08
CA SER A 345 -16.51 -10.12 3.76
C SER A 345 -15.53 -10.82 2.82
N PHE A 346 -16.04 -11.55 1.82
CA PHE A 346 -15.24 -12.26 0.83
C PHE A 346 -14.36 -11.33 -0.03
N GLN A 347 -14.83 -10.11 -0.31
CA GLN A 347 -14.12 -9.16 -1.17
C GLN A 347 -12.84 -8.60 -0.51
N TYR A 348 -12.70 -8.73 0.82
CA TYR A 348 -11.47 -8.34 1.51
C TYR A 348 -10.33 -9.36 1.35
N LEU A 349 -10.61 -10.59 0.88
CA LEU A 349 -9.59 -11.64 0.78
C LEU A 349 -8.54 -11.36 -0.30
N ALA A 350 -8.96 -10.95 -1.50
CA ALA A 350 -8.03 -10.65 -2.59
C ALA A 350 -7.01 -9.54 -2.25
N PRO A 351 -7.43 -8.35 -1.77
CA PRO A 351 -6.50 -7.31 -1.33
C PRO A 351 -5.67 -7.73 -0.11
N PHE A 352 -6.22 -8.51 0.83
CA PHE A 352 -5.43 -9.07 1.93
C PHE A 352 -4.33 -10.01 1.43
N CYS A 353 -4.63 -10.91 0.49
CA CYS A 353 -3.63 -11.80 -0.11
C CYS A 353 -2.50 -11.01 -0.78
N LEU A 354 -2.79 -9.90 -1.46
CA LEU A 354 -1.74 -9.03 -2.03
C LEU A 354 -0.82 -8.45 -0.95
N VAL A 355 -1.39 -7.91 0.13
CA VAL A 355 -0.60 -7.38 1.26
C VAL A 355 0.21 -8.50 1.92
N CYS A 356 -0.42 -9.64 2.19
CA CYS A 356 0.22 -10.81 2.80
C CYS A 356 1.39 -11.33 1.96
N SER A 357 1.17 -11.50 0.66
CA SER A 357 2.21 -11.86 -0.29
C SER A 357 3.35 -10.84 -0.31
N GLY A 358 3.05 -9.54 -0.29
CA GLY A 358 4.08 -8.50 -0.22
C GLY A 358 4.94 -8.59 1.04
N ILE A 359 4.33 -8.74 2.21
CA ILE A 359 5.05 -8.87 3.49
C ILE A 359 5.88 -10.16 3.55
N LEU A 360 5.33 -11.29 3.09
CA LEU A 360 6.06 -12.56 2.95
C LEU A 360 7.29 -12.38 2.07
N PHE A 361 7.13 -11.75 0.90
CA PHE A 361 8.23 -11.52 -0.02
C PHE A 361 9.33 -10.62 0.56
N MET A 362 8.97 -9.51 1.22
CA MET A 362 9.97 -8.64 1.88
C MET A 362 10.80 -9.40 2.93
N SER A 363 10.16 -10.36 3.60
CA SER A 363 10.75 -11.13 4.69
C SER A 363 11.61 -12.33 4.22
N ALA A 364 11.66 -12.61 2.92
CA ALA A 364 12.28 -13.83 2.38
C ALA A 364 13.74 -13.65 1.91
N ASN A 365 14.35 -12.49 2.19
CA ASN A 365 15.74 -12.21 1.85
C ASN A 365 16.71 -13.13 2.62
N GLU A 366 17.89 -13.35 2.05
CA GLU A 366 18.82 -14.39 2.51
C GLU A 366 19.31 -14.14 3.93
N GLU A 367 19.86 -12.97 4.23
CA GLU A 367 20.45 -12.65 5.54
C GLU A 367 19.41 -12.66 6.67
N GLN A 368 18.19 -12.20 6.40
CA GLN A 368 17.10 -12.30 7.35
C GLN A 368 16.73 -13.75 7.65
N LEU A 369 16.75 -14.64 6.65
CA LEU A 369 16.45 -16.05 6.88
C LEU A 369 17.61 -16.82 7.50
N ILE A 370 18.86 -16.40 7.28
CA ILE A 370 20.00 -16.88 8.08
C ILE A 370 19.76 -16.54 9.55
N LEU A 371 19.31 -15.33 9.88
CA LEU A 371 18.96 -14.98 11.27
C LEU A 371 17.88 -15.91 11.84
N VAL A 372 16.84 -16.21 11.07
CA VAL A 372 15.76 -17.12 11.49
C VAL A 372 16.30 -18.52 11.79
N VAL A 373 17.16 -19.07 10.92
CA VAL A 373 17.82 -20.37 11.13
C VAL A 373 18.70 -20.34 12.37
N ARG A 374 19.49 -19.26 12.58
CA ARG A 374 20.32 -19.08 13.78
C ARG A 374 19.52 -18.99 15.07
N LEU A 375 18.26 -18.56 15.00
CA LEU A 375 17.33 -18.53 16.14
C LEU A 375 16.64 -19.88 16.38
N GLY A 376 16.85 -20.87 15.51
CA GLY A 376 16.27 -22.21 15.62
C GLY A 376 14.80 -22.29 15.20
N ALA A 377 14.29 -21.27 14.50
CA ALA A 377 12.91 -21.27 14.00
C ALA A 377 12.84 -21.92 12.60
N ASP A 378 11.76 -22.65 12.36
CA ASP A 378 11.49 -23.23 11.04
C ASP A 378 10.67 -22.27 10.16
N HIS A 379 10.60 -22.60 8.87
CA HIS A 379 9.81 -21.84 7.91
C HIS A 379 8.35 -21.64 8.32
N SER A 380 7.72 -22.62 9.01
CA SER A 380 6.30 -22.56 9.34
C SER A 380 6.02 -21.57 10.48
N ALA A 381 6.76 -21.67 11.59
CA ALA A 381 6.65 -20.73 12.71
C ALA A 381 7.01 -19.30 12.28
N TYR A 382 8.08 -19.15 11.50
CA TYR A 382 8.46 -17.87 10.92
C TYR A 382 7.35 -17.26 10.06
N SER A 383 6.78 -18.05 9.14
CA SER A 383 5.72 -17.59 8.24
C SER A 383 4.47 -17.13 9.00
N LEU A 384 4.10 -17.78 10.10
CA LEU A 384 2.96 -17.36 10.93
C LEU A 384 3.19 -15.98 11.58
N VAL A 385 4.41 -15.69 12.02
CA VAL A 385 4.77 -14.36 12.55
C VAL A 385 4.68 -13.31 11.45
N VAL A 386 5.19 -13.60 10.26
CA VAL A 386 5.15 -12.70 9.11
C VAL A 386 3.72 -12.46 8.63
N ILE A 387 2.88 -13.50 8.56
CA ILE A 387 1.44 -13.38 8.25
C ILE A 387 0.71 -12.54 9.30
N SER A 388 1.10 -12.64 10.58
CA SER A 388 0.54 -11.79 11.64
C SER A 388 0.86 -10.31 11.39
N ALA A 389 2.08 -9.99 10.94
CA ALA A 389 2.44 -8.63 10.52
C ALA A 389 1.63 -8.18 9.29
N ALA A 390 1.30 -9.08 8.36
CA ALA A 390 0.40 -8.78 7.25
C ALA A 390 -1.03 -8.46 7.70
N PHE A 391 -1.58 -9.18 8.68
CA PHE A 391 -2.88 -8.84 9.27
C PHE A 391 -2.87 -7.45 9.91
N MET A 392 -1.82 -7.12 10.66
CA MET A 392 -1.68 -5.79 11.27
C MET A 392 -1.55 -4.69 10.22
N THR A 393 -0.78 -4.92 9.16
CA THR A 393 -0.62 -3.98 8.05
C THR A 393 -1.94 -3.76 7.31
N TYR A 394 -2.67 -4.83 7.02
CA TYR A 394 -3.96 -4.76 6.35
C TYR A 394 -5.03 -4.09 7.21
N LEU A 395 -5.07 -4.41 8.51
CA LEU A 395 -5.92 -3.71 9.47
C LEU A 395 -5.65 -2.20 9.44
N TRP A 396 -4.38 -1.79 9.46
CA TRP A 396 -4.01 -0.38 9.41
C TRP A 396 -4.49 0.31 8.12
N ILE A 397 -4.33 -0.35 6.97
CA ILE A 397 -4.83 0.14 5.68
C ILE A 397 -6.35 0.38 5.73
N ILE A 398 -7.12 -0.59 6.22
CA ILE A 398 -8.57 -0.46 6.33
C ILE A 398 -8.96 0.63 7.32
N MET A 399 -8.31 0.69 8.49
CA MET A 399 -8.56 1.76 9.48
C MET A 399 -8.30 3.15 8.93
N ALA A 400 -7.22 3.35 8.16
CA ALA A 400 -6.91 4.64 7.55
C ALA A 400 -7.94 5.07 6.50
N LEU A 401 -8.40 4.13 5.65
CA LEU A 401 -9.45 4.39 4.65
C LEU A 401 -10.80 4.68 5.31
N GLU A 402 -11.19 3.91 6.33
CA GLU A 402 -12.42 4.13 7.10
C GLU A 402 -12.39 5.43 7.88
N LEU A 403 -11.23 5.80 8.47
CA LEU A 403 -11.04 7.09 9.11
C LEU A 403 -11.28 8.23 8.12
N TYR A 404 -10.65 8.17 6.95
CA TYR A 404 -10.86 9.15 5.89
C TYR A 404 -12.34 9.26 5.49
N LEU A 405 -13.04 8.14 5.29
CA LEU A 405 -14.47 8.14 4.96
C LEU A 405 -15.32 8.80 6.05
N ARG A 406 -15.08 8.46 7.32
CA ARG A 406 -15.81 9.07 8.44
C ARG A 406 -15.60 10.58 8.51
N LEU A 407 -14.37 11.03 8.27
CA LEU A 407 -14.03 12.46 8.29
C LEU A 407 -14.64 13.20 7.09
N ALA A 408 -14.62 12.60 5.90
CA ALA A 408 -15.17 13.17 4.68
C ALA A 408 -16.70 13.27 4.76
N SER A 409 -17.39 12.19 5.16
CA SER A 409 -18.86 12.20 5.32
C SER A 409 -19.34 13.07 6.48
N GLY A 410 -18.55 13.19 7.55
CA GLY A 410 -18.85 14.13 8.64
C GLY A 410 -18.73 15.59 8.21
N SER A 411 -18.00 15.90 7.14
CA SER A 411 -17.91 17.25 6.58
C SER A 411 -19.17 17.66 5.79
N GLU A 412 -19.88 16.70 5.19
CA GLU A 412 -21.15 16.97 4.49
C GLU A 412 -22.30 17.25 5.47
N LYS A 413 -22.31 16.61 6.64
CA LYS A 413 -23.35 16.77 7.69
C LYS A 413 -23.09 17.92 8.68
N SER A 414 -22.21 18.85 8.36
CA SER A 414 -21.94 20.01 9.22
C SER A 414 -23.19 20.91 9.27
N PRO A 415 -23.73 21.28 10.45
CA PRO A 415 -24.89 22.18 10.56
C PRO A 415 -24.71 23.51 9.83
N LEU A 416 -23.47 23.97 9.66
CA LEU A 416 -23.11 25.18 8.91
C LEU A 416 -23.33 25.06 7.39
N ASN A 417 -23.34 23.86 6.81
CA ASN A 417 -23.66 23.66 5.40
C ASN A 417 -25.17 23.71 5.14
N ASP A 418 -26.01 23.29 6.10
CA ASP A 418 -27.46 23.48 6.03
C ASP A 418 -27.82 24.97 6.02
N TYR A 419 -27.17 25.79 6.86
CA TYR A 419 -27.37 27.25 6.85
C TYR A 419 -26.99 27.91 5.51
N ARG A 420 -25.94 27.41 4.85
CA ARG A 420 -25.47 27.97 3.58
C ARG A 420 -26.31 27.54 2.39
N ALA A 421 -26.96 26.37 2.47
CA ALA A 421 -27.94 25.94 1.49
C ALA A 421 -29.28 26.67 1.66
N SER A 422 -29.71 26.91 2.91
CA SER A 422 -30.95 27.64 3.21
C SER A 422 -30.88 29.11 2.80
N ASP A 423 -29.78 29.83 3.09
CA ASP A 423 -29.63 31.25 2.75
C ASP A 423 -29.67 31.52 1.23
N VAL A 424 -29.16 30.60 0.41
CA VAL A 424 -29.17 30.75 -1.06
C VAL A 424 -30.56 30.48 -1.63
N THR A 425 -31.26 29.46 -1.11
CA THR A 425 -32.64 29.18 -1.53
C THR A 425 -33.64 30.25 -1.05
N GLU A 426 -33.44 30.83 0.13
CA GLU A 426 -34.31 31.87 0.68
C GLU A 426 -34.12 33.20 -0.05
N PHE A 427 -32.88 33.55 -0.44
CA PHE A 427 -32.59 34.75 -1.24
C PHE A 427 -33.05 34.67 -2.72
N GLU A 428 -33.08 33.48 -3.33
CA GLU A 428 -33.61 33.30 -4.69
C GLU A 428 -35.15 33.26 -4.72
N LEU A 429 -35.81 32.74 -3.68
CA LEU A 429 -37.27 32.67 -3.61
C LEU A 429 -37.93 34.01 -3.27
N ASP A 430 -37.30 34.85 -2.44
CA ASP A 430 -37.81 36.19 -2.15
C ASP A 430 -37.79 37.11 -3.38
N ASN A 431 -36.83 36.95 -4.29
CA ASN A 431 -36.77 37.72 -5.53
C ASN A 431 -37.78 37.28 -6.60
N ILE A 432 -38.32 36.06 -6.52
CA ILE A 432 -39.33 35.56 -7.48
C ILE A 432 -40.75 35.85 -6.97
N GLY A 433 -40.97 35.80 -5.66
CA GLY A 433 -42.28 36.05 -5.04
C GLY A 433 -42.81 37.50 -5.11
N ASP A 434 -41.93 38.47 -5.36
CA ASP A 434 -42.31 39.88 -5.52
C ASP A 434 -42.57 40.26 -7.00
N VAL A 435 -42.01 39.54 -7.97
CA VAL A 435 -42.24 39.81 -9.41
C VAL A 435 -43.61 39.31 -9.85
N ASP A 436 -44.07 38.18 -9.32
CA ASP A 436 -45.39 37.62 -9.68
C ASP A 436 -46.55 38.43 -9.08
N ARG A 437 -46.36 39.04 -7.90
CA ARG A 437 -47.38 39.90 -7.26
C ARG A 437 -47.57 41.25 -7.96
N GLU A 438 -46.56 41.74 -8.67
CA GLU A 438 -46.67 43.00 -9.44
C GLU A 438 -47.36 42.81 -10.81
N LEU A 439 -47.36 41.58 -11.35
CA LEU A 439 -48.07 41.24 -12.60
C LEU A 439 -49.56 40.96 -12.40
N GLU A 440 -49.97 40.34 -11.28
CA GLU A 440 -51.40 40.08 -11.00
C GLU A 440 -52.18 41.35 -10.63
N ALA A 441 -51.51 42.43 -10.24
CA ALA A 441 -52.15 43.71 -9.94
C ALA A 441 -52.43 44.58 -11.19
N ARG A 442 -52.09 44.12 -12.41
CA ARG A 442 -52.23 44.86 -13.67
C ARG A 442 -53.09 44.17 -14.75
N THR A 443 -53.80 43.11 -14.40
CA THR A 443 -54.85 42.47 -15.23
C THR A 443 -56.17 42.48 -14.49
#